data_AF-A0AAD7US86-F1
#
_entry.id   AF-A0AAD7US86-F1
#
_cell.length_a   1.000
_cell.length_b   1.000
_cell.length_c   1.000
_cell.angle_alpha   90.00
_cell.angle_beta   90.00
_cell.angle_gamma   90.00
#
_symmetry.space_group_name_H-M   'P 1'
#
loop_
_entity.id
_entity.type
_entity.pdbx_description
1 polymer ?
#
loop_
_entity_poly.entity_id
_entity_poly.type
_entity_poly.pdbx_seq_one_letter_code
_entity_poly.pdbx_strand_id
1 'polypeptide(L)' 'MDRRLQQPEDEPTFGQALKAQLFAPEVRQGNLNIALSLTVFAGAVVFLRNFGDLLAV' A
#
# COMPACT_ATOMS: atom_id res chain seq x y z
N MET A 1 -17.05 19.23 -43.11
CA MET A 1 -16.22 19.89 -42.10
C MET A 1 -16.74 19.49 -40.73
N ASP A 2 -16.40 18.30 -40.21
CA ASP A 2 -16.77 17.93 -38.82
C ASP A 2 -15.68 17.04 -38.20
N ARG A 3 -14.52 17.68 -38.00
CA ARG A 3 -13.35 17.15 -37.29
C ARG A 3 -13.57 17.26 -35.77
N ARG A 4 -14.63 16.61 -35.27
CA ARG A 4 -15.09 16.72 -33.85
C ARG A 4 -15.05 15.40 -33.07
N LEU A 5 -14.35 14.38 -33.57
CA LEU A 5 -14.14 13.09 -32.88
C LEU A 5 -12.66 12.76 -32.63
N GLN A 6 -11.80 13.78 -32.59
CA GLN A 6 -10.42 13.66 -32.10
C GLN A 6 -10.30 14.54 -30.85
N GLN A 7 -10.80 14.05 -29.71
CA GLN A 7 -10.16 14.36 -28.44
C GLN A 7 -9.10 13.28 -28.24
N PRO A 8 -7.82 13.58 -28.45
CA PRO A 8 -6.78 12.82 -27.80
C PRO A 8 -6.76 13.25 -26.31
N GLU A 9 -6.13 12.43 -25.47
CA GLU A 9 -5.72 12.80 -24.12
C GLU A 9 -6.79 12.80 -23.01
N ASP A 10 -7.35 11.62 -22.67
CA ASP A 10 -7.55 11.30 -21.25
C ASP A 10 -6.16 11.07 -20.63
N GLU A 11 -5.34 12.13 -20.50
CA GLU A 11 -4.11 12.07 -19.72
C GLU A 11 -4.52 11.84 -18.25
N PRO A 12 -4.07 10.74 -17.61
CA PRO A 12 -4.44 10.46 -16.24
C PRO A 12 -3.96 11.61 -15.37
N THR A 13 -4.89 12.27 -14.68
CA THR A 13 -4.56 13.40 -13.80
C THR A 13 -3.53 12.92 -12.76
N PHE A 14 -2.63 13.80 -12.28
CA PHE A 14 -1.62 13.43 -11.27
C PHE A 14 -2.18 12.61 -10.10
N GLY A 15 -3.40 12.93 -9.64
CA GLY A 15 -4.11 12.15 -8.62
C GLY A 15 -4.51 10.73 -9.05
N GLN A 16 -4.91 10.52 -10.31
CA GLN A 16 -5.17 9.20 -10.88
C GLN A 16 -3.87 8.41 -11.07
N ALA A 17 -2.79 9.06 -11.50
CA ALA A 17 -1.47 8.44 -11.61
C ALA A 17 -0.92 7.99 -10.25
N LEU A 18 -1.08 8.81 -9.21
CA LEU A 18 -0.71 8.45 -7.83
C LEU A 18 -1.55 7.29 -7.28
N LYS A 19 -2.86 7.31 -7.50
CA LYS A 19 -3.74 6.18 -7.14
C LYS A 19 -3.32 4.92 -7.88
N ALA A 20 -3.03 5.03 -9.17
CA ALA A 20 -2.58 3.90 -9.97
C ALA A 20 -1.28 3.31 -9.44
N GLN A 21 -0.30 4.13 -9.02
CA GLN A 21 0.96 3.66 -8.43
C GLN A 21 0.80 3.08 -7.02
N LEU A 22 -0.02 3.69 -6.15
CA LEU A 22 -0.26 3.18 -4.80
C LEU A 22 -0.98 1.82 -4.81
N PHE A 23 -1.89 1.64 -5.78
CA PHE A 23 -2.64 0.40 -5.96
C PHE A 23 -2.08 -0.51 -7.07
N ALA A 24 -0.93 -0.13 -7.65
CA ALA A 24 -0.30 -0.86 -8.76
C ALA A 24 0.04 -2.28 -8.29
N PRO A 25 -0.43 -3.31 -9.00
CA PRO A 25 -0.20 -4.70 -8.64
C PRO A 25 1.29 -5.06 -8.56
N GLU A 26 2.14 -4.38 -9.30
CA GLU A 26 3.60 -4.57 -9.34
C GLU A 26 4.27 -4.29 -7.99
N VAL A 27 3.76 -3.32 -7.21
CA VAL A 27 4.25 -2.99 -5.86
C VAL A 27 3.40 -3.60 -4.75
N ARG A 28 2.25 -4.23 -5.06
CA ARG A 28 1.40 -4.87 -4.04
C ARG A 28 2.15 -5.92 -3.24
N GLN A 29 2.98 -6.74 -3.89
CA GLN A 29 3.72 -7.79 -3.19
C GLN A 29 4.79 -7.20 -2.24
N GLY A 30 5.48 -6.14 -2.66
CA GLY A 30 6.41 -5.39 -1.79
C GLY A 30 5.67 -4.72 -0.63
N ASN A 31 4.55 -4.07 -0.91
CA ASN A 31 3.70 -3.40 0.09
C ASN A 31 3.09 -4.40 1.08
N LEU A 32 2.73 -5.61 0.63
CA LEU A 32 2.26 -6.69 1.50
C LEU A 32 3.36 -7.18 2.44
N ASN A 33 4.59 -7.36 1.94
CA ASN A 33 5.71 -7.74 2.80
C ASN A 33 6.00 -6.68 3.86
N ILE A 34 5.92 -5.39 3.50
CA ILE A 34 6.09 -4.28 4.44
C ILE A 34 4.95 -4.27 5.47
N ALA A 35 3.69 -4.37 5.03
CA ALA A 35 2.53 -4.40 5.91
C ALA A 35 2.57 -5.59 6.87
N LEU A 36 2.94 -6.78 6.36
CA LEU A 36 3.12 -7.99 7.16
C LEU A 36 4.24 -7.80 8.19
N SER A 37 5.37 -7.25 7.79
CA SER A 37 6.51 -6.99 8.69
C SER A 37 6.12 -6.02 9.82
N LEU A 38 5.43 -4.93 9.49
CA LEU A 38 4.92 -3.98 10.47
C LEU A 38 3.91 -4.63 11.43
N THR A 39 3.03 -5.48 10.91
CA THR A 39 2.02 -6.19 11.70
C THR A 39 2.67 -7.16 12.67
N VAL A 40 3.62 -7.97 12.20
CA VAL A 40 4.38 -8.91 13.05
C VAL A 40 5.17 -8.17 14.11
N PHE A 41 5.87 -7.10 13.74
CA PHE A 41 6.64 -6.28 14.68
C PHE A 41 5.74 -5.66 15.77
N ALA A 42 4.67 -4.99 15.39
CA ALA A 42 3.74 -4.40 16.34
C ALA A 42 3.08 -5.48 17.23
N GLY A 43 2.71 -6.61 16.65
CA GLY A 43 2.19 -7.76 17.36
C GLY A 43 3.16 -8.30 18.41
N ALA A 44 4.44 -8.43 18.07
CA ALA A 44 5.49 -8.85 19.00
C ALA A 44 5.70 -7.84 20.14
N VAL A 45 5.68 -6.54 19.86
CA VAL A 45 5.79 -5.49 20.88
C VAL A 45 4.60 -5.53 21.84
N VAL A 46 3.37 -5.62 21.32
CA VAL A 46 2.16 -5.74 22.14
C VAL A 46 2.19 -7.03 22.95
N PHE A 47 2.62 -8.14 22.35
CA PHE A 47 2.76 -9.43 23.03
C PHE A 47 3.75 -9.35 24.18
N LEU A 48 4.97 -8.85 23.97
CA LEU A 48 5.96 -8.63 25.03
C LEU A 48 5.47 -7.66 26.10
N ARG A 49 4.72 -6.62 25.73
CA ARG A 49 4.20 -5.67 26.72
C ARG A 49 3.14 -6.28 27.65
N ASN A 50 2.33 -7.21 27.16
CA ASN A 50 1.23 -7.80 27.94
C ASN A 50 1.59 -9.16 28.56
N PHE A 51 2.52 -9.88 27.96
CA PHE A 51 2.89 -11.24 28.34
C PHE A 51 4.40 -11.37 28.63
N GLY A 52 5.16 -10.27 28.62
CA GLY A 52 6.59 -10.27 28.94
C GLY A 52 6.88 -10.82 30.33
N ASP A 53 6.02 -10.52 31.31
CA ASP A 53 6.14 -11.07 32.66
C ASP A 53 5.94 -12.60 32.71
N LEU A 54 5.18 -13.19 31.77
CA LEU A 54 5.04 -14.64 31.65
C LEU A 54 6.26 -15.31 31.00
N LEU A 55 7.06 -14.54 30.25
CA LEU A 55 8.28 -14.98 29.60
C LEU A 55 9.53 -14.73 30.47
N ALA A 56 9.41 -13.89 31.50
CA ALA A 56 10.48 -13.54 32.44
C ALA A 56 10.70 -14.62 33.52
N VAL A 57 10.61 -15.89 33.13
CA VAL A 57 10.95 -17.06 33.95
C VAL A 57 12.46 -17.31 33.95
#